data_AF-A0A971ZLL2-F1
#
_entry.id   AF-A0A971ZLL2-F1
#
_cell.length_a   1.000
_cell.length_b   1.000
_cell.length_c   1.000
_cell.angle_alpha   90.00
_cell.angle_beta   90.00
_cell.angle_gamma   90.00
#
_symmetry.space_group_name_H-M   'P 1'
#
loop_
_entity.id
_entity.type
_entity.pdbx_description
1 polymer ?
#
loop_
_entity_poly.entity_id
_entity_poly.type
_entity_poly.pdbx_seq_one_letter_code
_entity_poly.pdbx_strand_id
1 'polypeptide(L)'
;MGIVTYIEHTELAALFLYAAALGCAFGILYDVFRVLRRASQVADRSFVSVVIIFFQDILFFLIVTAASAIFFYKFNSGRIRLSAIAFMLCGFAAYYFTIGRLVMLVADTVIAFVRRLIRQVVRFLGLLLSPLAKIVKAACSRLKHAARHLLLHAYTKRTLLRYNKLLYK
;
A
#
# COMPACT_ATOMS: atom_id res chain seq x y z
N MET A 1 -4.27 -44.64 -39.14
CA MET A 1 -3.74 -43.26 -38.97
C MET A 1 -4.73 -42.30 -38.33
N GLY A 2 -6.04 -42.35 -38.62
CA GLY A 2 -7.02 -41.40 -38.04
C GLY A 2 -7.16 -41.43 -36.51
N ILE A 3 -7.13 -42.61 -35.87
CA ILE A 3 -7.33 -42.73 -34.41
C ILE A 3 -6.23 -42.00 -33.62
N VAL A 4 -4.98 -42.06 -34.10
CA VAL A 4 -3.83 -41.39 -33.46
C VAL A 4 -3.91 -39.87 -33.60
N THR A 5 -4.37 -39.36 -34.75
CA THR A 5 -4.54 -37.91 -34.94
C THR A 5 -5.64 -37.34 -34.05
N TYR A 6 -6.75 -38.06 -33.81
CA TYR A 6 -7.81 -37.58 -32.91
C TYR A 6 -7.32 -37.46 -31.46
N ILE A 7 -6.54 -38.44 -30.99
CA ILE A 7 -5.97 -38.45 -29.63
C ILE A 7 -5.00 -37.28 -29.46
N GLU A 8 -4.15 -36.97 -30.45
CA GLU A 8 -3.27 -35.80 -30.38
C GLU A 8 -4.04 -34.48 -30.30
N HIS A 9 -5.11 -34.31 -31.10
CA HIS A 9 -5.91 -33.09 -31.09
C HIS A 9 -6.65 -32.87 -29.76
N THR A 10 -7.12 -33.94 -29.12
CA THR A 10 -7.78 -33.85 -27.81
C THR A 10 -6.82 -33.47 -26.68
N GLU A 11 -5.61 -34.00 -26.68
CA GLU A 11 -4.56 -33.64 -25.70
C GLU A 11 -4.14 -32.17 -25.85
N LEU A 12 -4.00 -31.70 -27.10
CA LEU A 12 -3.78 -30.29 -27.43
C LEU A 12 -4.90 -29.37 -26.92
N ALA A 13 -6.16 -29.75 -27.11
CA ALA A 13 -7.30 -28.98 -26.64
C ALA A 13 -7.34 -28.90 -25.10
N ALA A 14 -7.08 -30.01 -24.42
CA ALA A 14 -6.98 -30.05 -22.97
C ALA A 14 -5.86 -29.13 -22.46
N LEU A 15 -4.69 -29.16 -23.10
CA LEU A 15 -3.56 -28.28 -22.78
C LEU A 15 -3.93 -26.80 -22.85
N PHE A 16 -4.65 -26.39 -23.89
CA PHE A 16 -5.08 -24.99 -24.05
C PHE A 16 -6.13 -24.59 -23.01
N LEU A 17 -7.07 -25.47 -22.68
CA LEU A 17 -8.04 -25.24 -21.62
C LEU A 17 -7.37 -25.09 -20.25
N TYR A 18 -6.42 -25.97 -19.91
CA TYR A 18 -5.67 -25.86 -18.66
C TYR A 18 -4.79 -24.60 -18.64
N ALA A 19 -4.19 -24.21 -19.77
CA ALA A 19 -3.42 -22.97 -19.87
C ALA A 19 -4.31 -21.74 -19.65
N ALA A 20 -5.51 -21.71 -20.24
CA ALA A 20 -6.49 -20.65 -20.02
C ALA A 20 -6.95 -20.60 -18.56
N ALA A 21 -7.21 -21.75 -17.93
CA ALA A 21 -7.58 -21.84 -16.52
C ALA A 21 -6.45 -21.34 -15.59
N LEU A 22 -5.18 -21.68 -15.89
CA LEU A 22 -4.02 -21.14 -15.18
C LEU A 22 -3.92 -19.62 -15.35
N GLY A 23 -4.20 -19.10 -16.55
CA GLY A 23 -4.31 -17.67 -16.82
C GLY A 23 -5.36 -16.98 -15.95
N CYS A 24 -6.55 -17.56 -15.82
CA CYS A 24 -7.59 -17.08 -14.91
C CYS A 24 -7.11 -17.09 -13.45
N ALA A 25 -6.40 -18.13 -13.01
CA ALA A 25 -5.84 -18.21 -11.67
C ALA A 25 -4.81 -17.10 -11.41
N PHE A 26 -3.97 -16.76 -12.40
CA PHE A 26 -3.09 -15.59 -12.32
C PHE A 26 -3.87 -14.28 -12.26
N GLY A 27 -5.02 -14.19 -12.93
CA GLY A 27 -5.94 -13.06 -12.82
C GLY A 27 -6.44 -12.85 -11.40
N ILE A 28 -6.88 -13.92 -10.74
CA ILE A 28 -7.31 -13.91 -9.33
C ILE A 28 -6.15 -13.47 -8.43
N LEU A 29 -4.98 -14.09 -8.59
CA LEU A 29 -3.79 -13.78 -7.81
C LEU A 29 -3.39 -12.31 -7.96
N TYR A 30 -3.41 -11.79 -9.19
CA TYR A 30 -3.11 -10.39 -9.47
C TYR A 30 -4.09 -9.44 -8.77
N ASP A 31 -5.37 -9.79 -8.69
CA ASP A 31 -6.37 -8.96 -8.03
C ASP A 31 -6.12 -8.82 -6.53
N VAL A 32 -5.69 -9.90 -5.85
CA VAL A 32 -5.27 -9.85 -4.44
C VAL A 32 -4.14 -8.83 -4.25
N PHE A 33 -3.10 -8.94 -5.07
CA PHE A 33 -1.99 -8.00 -5.06
C PHE A 33 -2.43 -6.57 -5.40
N ARG A 34 -3.36 -6.39 -6.35
CA ARG A 34 -3.90 -5.07 -6.72
C ARG A 34 -4.67 -4.42 -5.58
N VAL A 35 -5.47 -5.18 -4.82
CA VAL A 35 -6.19 -4.70 -3.63
C VAL A 35 -5.21 -4.33 -2.52
N LEU A 36 -4.20 -5.17 -2.26
CA LEU A 36 -3.13 -4.87 -1.30
C LEU A 36 -2.39 -3.58 -1.66
N ARG A 37 -2.12 -3.35 -2.94
CA ARG A 37 -1.48 -2.13 -3.44
C ARG A 37 -2.35 -0.89 -3.20
N ARG A 38 -3.66 -0.96 -3.47
CA ARG A 38 -4.56 0.18 -3.17
C ARG A 38 -4.66 0.43 -1.68
N ALA A 39 -4.69 -0.62 -0.86
CA ALA A 39 -4.70 -0.47 0.59
C ALA A 39 -3.42 0.20 1.12
N SER A 40 -2.24 -0.19 0.63
CA SER A 40 -0.96 0.37 1.07
C SER A 40 -0.74 1.82 0.62
N GLN A 41 -1.09 2.16 -0.62
CA GLN A 41 -1.00 3.54 -1.13
C GLN A 41 -1.94 4.51 -0.43
N VAL A 42 -3.08 4.02 0.08
CA VAL A 42 -4.07 4.85 0.79
C VAL A 42 -3.67 5.10 2.25
N ALA A 43 -2.89 4.20 2.85
CA ALA A 43 -2.48 4.31 4.25
C ALA A 43 -1.37 5.34 4.46
N ASP A 44 -0.36 5.42 3.57
CA ASP A 44 0.74 6.37 3.73
C ASP A 44 1.49 6.66 2.41
N ARG A 45 1.70 7.93 2.06
CA ARG A 45 2.53 8.35 0.90
C ARG A 45 4.03 8.35 1.25
N SER A 46 4.44 7.47 2.15
CA SER A 46 5.80 7.39 2.68
C SER A 46 6.67 6.44 1.86
N PHE A 47 8.00 6.56 2.02
CA PHE A 47 9.01 5.70 1.35
C PHE A 47 8.76 4.20 1.60
N VAL A 48 8.16 3.86 2.75
CA VAL A 48 7.78 2.50 3.15
C VAL A 48 6.80 1.86 2.16
N SER A 49 5.80 2.62 1.66
CA SER A 49 4.83 2.07 0.69
C SER A 49 5.49 1.70 -0.63
N VAL A 50 6.51 2.45 -1.06
CA VAL A 50 7.25 2.17 -2.31
C VAL A 50 8.01 0.85 -2.20
N VAL A 51 8.68 0.63 -1.06
CA VAL A 51 9.41 -0.62 -0.80
C VAL A 51 8.47 -1.82 -0.77
N ILE A 52 7.31 -1.70 -0.11
CA ILE A 52 6.32 -2.79 -0.05
C ILE A 52 5.82 -3.15 -1.46
N ILE A 53 5.48 -2.15 -2.28
CA ILE A 53 5.02 -2.39 -3.66
C ILE A 53 6.11 -3.08 -4.49
N PHE A 54 7.37 -2.67 -4.33
CA PHE A 54 8.48 -3.29 -5.04
C PHE A 54 8.64 -4.78 -4.70
N PHE A 55 8.64 -5.13 -3.41
CA PHE A 55 8.72 -6.53 -2.99
C PHE A 55 7.52 -7.36 -3.45
N GLN A 56 6.34 -6.74 -3.43
CA GLN A 56 5.12 -7.36 -3.91
C GLN A 56 5.20 -7.72 -5.40
N ASP A 57 5.76 -6.82 -6.21
CA ASP A 57 5.90 -7.03 -7.65
C ASP A 57 6.91 -8.14 -7.96
N ILE A 58 8.04 -8.18 -7.24
CA ILE A 58 9.01 -9.27 -7.33
C ILE A 58 8.36 -10.61 -6.97
N LEU A 59 7.63 -10.66 -5.86
CA LEU A 59 6.98 -11.88 -5.39
C LEU A 59 5.94 -12.38 -6.40
N PHE A 60 5.15 -11.47 -6.97
CA PHE A 60 4.18 -11.81 -8.01
C PHE A 60 4.85 -12.39 -9.25
N PHE A 61 5.91 -11.74 -9.77
CA PHE A 61 6.66 -12.25 -10.92
C PHE A 61 7.27 -13.62 -10.65
N LEU A 62 7.81 -13.84 -9.45
CA LEU A 62 8.35 -15.12 -9.04
C LEU A 62 7.27 -16.21 -9.06
N ILE A 63 6.09 -15.95 -8.48
CA ILE A 63 4.98 -16.91 -8.42
C ILE A 63 4.47 -17.24 -9.82
N VAL A 64 4.22 -16.23 -10.67
CA VAL A 64 3.71 -16.43 -12.04
C VAL A 64 4.72 -17.22 -12.86
N THR A 65 6.01 -16.91 -12.75
CA THR A 65 7.07 -17.61 -13.48
C THR A 65 7.20 -19.05 -13.00
N ALA A 66 7.24 -19.28 -11.69
CA ALA A 66 7.33 -20.62 -11.11
C ALA A 66 6.11 -21.48 -11.47
N ALA A 67 4.90 -20.95 -11.35
CA ALA A 67 3.68 -21.65 -11.72
C ALA A 67 3.62 -21.96 -13.22
N SER A 68 4.01 -21.02 -14.08
CA SER A 68 4.11 -21.24 -15.52
C SER A 68 5.15 -22.32 -15.85
N ALA A 69 6.32 -22.32 -15.18
CA ALA A 69 7.35 -23.32 -15.37
C ALA A 69 6.89 -24.72 -14.95
N ILE A 70 6.23 -24.85 -13.78
CA ILE A 70 5.65 -26.10 -13.31
C ILE A 70 4.59 -26.62 -14.30
N PHE A 71 3.76 -25.72 -14.83
CA PHE A 71 2.77 -26.05 -15.84
C PHE A 71 3.41 -26.62 -17.11
N PHE A 72 4.39 -25.93 -17.70
CA PHE A 72 5.09 -26.42 -18.89
C PHE A 72 5.83 -27.73 -18.66
N TYR A 73 6.37 -27.94 -17.46
CA TYR A 73 7.03 -29.19 -17.10
C TYR A 73 6.05 -30.36 -17.02
N LYS A 74 4.92 -30.20 -16.32
CA LYS A 74 3.92 -31.27 -16.14
C LYS A 74 3.18 -31.63 -17.41
N PHE A 75 2.82 -30.63 -18.21
CA PHE A 75 1.85 -30.81 -19.30
C PHE A 75 2.50 -30.90 -20.68
N ASN A 76 3.74 -30.43 -20.86
CA ASN A 76 4.38 -30.35 -22.16
C ASN A 76 5.80 -30.95 -22.18
N SER A 77 6.13 -31.75 -21.15
CA SER A 77 7.48 -32.32 -20.96
C SER A 77 8.60 -31.28 -21.08
N GLY A 78 8.33 -30.03 -20.67
CA GLY A 78 9.28 -28.91 -20.74
C GLY A 78 9.36 -28.17 -22.08
N ARG A 79 8.56 -28.54 -23.11
CA ARG A 79 8.50 -27.79 -24.37
C ARG A 79 7.59 -26.57 -24.25
N ILE A 80 8.17 -25.39 -24.41
CA ILE A 80 7.44 -24.13 -24.38
C ILE A 80 6.70 -23.96 -25.72
N ARG A 81 5.36 -23.95 -25.69
CA ARG A 81 4.51 -23.65 -26.86
C ARG A 81 3.95 -22.25 -26.75
N LEU A 82 4.22 -21.41 -27.76
CA LEU A 82 3.72 -20.04 -27.85
C LEU A 82 2.20 -19.96 -27.80
N SER A 83 1.49 -20.93 -28.39
CA SER A 83 0.02 -21.00 -28.34
C SER A 83 -0.49 -21.15 -26.90
N ALA A 84 0.14 -21.99 -26.07
CA ALA A 84 -0.24 -22.15 -24.67
C ALA A 84 -0.05 -20.86 -23.87
N ILE A 85 1.03 -20.09 -24.13
CA ILE A 85 1.23 -18.77 -23.53
C ILE A 85 0.11 -17.80 -23.95
N ALA A 86 -0.27 -17.81 -25.24
CA ALA A 86 -1.36 -16.96 -25.74
C ALA A 86 -2.70 -17.26 -25.04
N PHE A 87 -3.04 -18.54 -24.84
CA PHE A 87 -4.25 -18.92 -24.10
C PHE A 87 -4.18 -18.52 -22.61
N MET A 88 -3.02 -18.60 -21.99
CA MET A 88 -2.80 -18.16 -20.61
C MET A 88 -2.99 -16.64 -20.47
N LEU A 89 -2.45 -15.86 -21.40
CA LEU A 89 -2.69 -14.42 -21.48
C LEU A 89 -4.16 -14.09 -21.76
N CYS A 90 -4.81 -14.86 -22.64
CA CYS A 90 -6.22 -14.67 -22.96
C CYS A 90 -7.11 -14.98 -21.75
N GLY A 91 -6.85 -16.06 -21.00
CA GLY A 91 -7.56 -16.38 -19.77
C GLY A 91 -7.37 -15.31 -18.70
N PHE A 92 -6.14 -14.81 -18.54
CA PHE A 92 -5.84 -13.68 -17.66
C PHE A 92 -6.62 -12.43 -18.06
N ALA A 93 -6.62 -12.06 -19.34
CA ALA A 93 -7.33 -10.89 -19.84
C ALA A 93 -8.85 -11.03 -19.67
N ALA A 94 -9.41 -12.21 -20.00
CA ALA A 94 -10.82 -12.49 -19.83
C ALA A 94 -11.26 -12.33 -18.38
N TYR A 95 -10.49 -12.85 -17.42
CA TYR A 95 -10.73 -12.65 -15.99
C TYR A 95 -10.60 -11.17 -15.59
N TYR A 96 -9.54 -10.50 -16.03
CA TYR A 96 -9.26 -9.11 -15.69
C TYR A 96 -10.39 -8.16 -16.13
N PHE A 97 -10.93 -8.35 -17.33
CA PHE A 97 -12.01 -7.52 -17.86
C PHE A 97 -13.38 -7.80 -17.20
N THR A 98 -13.63 -9.05 -16.79
CA THR A 98 -14.93 -9.46 -16.22
C THR A 98 -14.98 -9.23 -14.71
N ILE A 99 -14.26 -10.07 -13.96
CA ILE A 99 -14.31 -10.11 -12.49
C ILE A 99 -13.47 -8.99 -11.88
N GLY A 100 -12.37 -8.63 -12.53
CA GLY A 100 -11.48 -7.56 -12.06
C GLY A 100 -12.16 -6.20 -11.92
N ARG A 101 -13.24 -5.89 -12.64
CA ARG A 101 -14.02 -4.65 -12.40
C ARG A 101 -14.87 -4.74 -11.13
N LEU A 102 -15.51 -5.87 -10.90
CA LEU A 102 -16.37 -6.09 -9.73
C LEU A 102 -15.56 -6.07 -8.43
N VAL A 103 -14.42 -6.76 -8.41
CA VAL A 103 -13.55 -6.82 -7.24
C VAL A 103 -13.03 -5.43 -6.88
N MET A 104 -12.68 -4.60 -7.87
CA MET A 104 -12.20 -3.24 -7.61
C MET A 104 -13.30 -2.32 -7.07
N LEU A 105 -14.55 -2.46 -7.52
CA LEU A 105 -15.70 -1.75 -6.95
C LEU A 105 -15.92 -2.11 -5.48
N VAL A 106 -15.86 -3.41 -5.15
CA VAL A 106 -15.98 -3.88 -3.77
C VAL A 106 -14.81 -3.40 -2.93
N ALA A 107 -13.59 -3.52 -3.43
CA ALA A 107 -12.39 -3.06 -2.74
C ALA A 107 -12.44 -1.56 -2.44
N ASP A 108 -12.86 -0.72 -3.39
CA ASP A 108 -13.00 0.72 -3.17
C ASP A 108 -14.06 1.02 -2.10
N THR A 109 -15.14 0.24 -2.06
CA THR A 109 -16.18 0.36 -1.03
C THR A 109 -15.65 -0.01 0.36
N VAL A 110 -14.90 -1.12 0.46
CA VAL A 110 -14.25 -1.57 1.70
C VAL A 110 -13.22 -0.54 2.19
N ILE A 111 -12.36 -0.05 1.29
CA ILE A 111 -11.36 0.98 1.62
C ILE A 111 -12.05 2.26 2.10
N ALA A 112 -13.13 2.70 1.44
CA ALA A 112 -13.90 3.86 1.84
C ALA A 112 -14.56 3.66 3.22
N PHE A 113 -15.04 2.46 3.53
CA PHE A 113 -15.60 2.10 4.83
C PHE A 113 -14.54 2.15 5.94
N VAL A 114 -13.39 1.50 5.75
CA VAL A 114 -12.26 1.54 6.70
C VAL A 114 -11.81 2.98 6.93
N ARG A 115 -11.75 3.82 5.89
CA ARG A 115 -11.42 5.25 6.02
C ARG A 115 -12.43 6.03 6.86
N ARG A 116 -13.72 5.70 6.78
CA ARG A 116 -14.73 6.32 7.66
C ARG A 116 -14.47 5.93 9.11
N LEU A 117 -14.21 4.65 9.38
CA LEU A 117 -13.90 4.17 10.72
C LEU A 117 -12.65 4.85 11.30
N ILE A 118 -11.52 4.84 10.57
CA ILE A 118 -10.27 5.47 11.05
C ILE A 118 -10.51 6.97 11.34
N ARG A 119 -11.21 7.70 10.47
CA ARG A 119 -11.52 9.11 10.73
C ARG A 119 -12.42 9.31 11.93
N GLN A 120 -13.39 8.42 12.15
CA GLN A 120 -14.23 8.47 13.35
C GLN A 120 -13.39 8.26 14.60
N VAL A 121 -12.50 7.26 14.61
CA VAL A 121 -11.60 6.99 15.74
C VAL A 121 -10.67 8.17 16.00
N VAL A 122 -10.01 8.70 14.97
CA VAL A 122 -9.10 9.85 15.11
C VAL A 122 -9.85 11.10 15.56
N ARG A 123 -11.06 11.36 15.06
CA ARG A 123 -11.89 12.46 15.57
C ARG A 123 -12.25 12.25 17.04
N PHE A 124 -12.65 11.05 17.42
CA PHE A 124 -12.98 10.74 18.81
C PHE A 124 -11.78 10.97 19.73
N LEU A 125 -10.61 10.46 19.35
CA LEU A 125 -9.37 10.63 20.11
C LEU A 125 -8.93 12.10 20.16
N GLY A 126 -9.02 12.80 19.04
CA GLY A 126 -8.71 14.23 18.93
C GLY A 126 -9.66 15.10 19.74
N LEU A 127 -10.95 14.75 19.82
CA LEU A 127 -11.92 15.42 20.68
C LEU A 127 -11.57 15.25 22.16
N LEU A 128 -11.12 14.05 22.55
CA LEU A 128 -10.70 13.73 23.92
C LEU A 128 -9.40 14.45 24.33
N LEU A 129 -8.45 14.59 23.41
CA LEU A 129 -7.14 15.25 23.64
C LEU A 129 -7.17 16.77 23.43
N SER A 130 -8.11 17.28 22.64
CA SER A 130 -8.36 18.71 22.37
C SER A 130 -8.42 19.60 23.63
N PRO A 131 -9.19 19.25 24.69
CA PRO A 131 -9.22 20.05 25.90
C PRO A 131 -7.85 20.09 26.61
N LEU A 132 -7.13 18.97 26.69
CA LEU A 132 -5.79 18.91 27.28
C LEU A 132 -4.80 19.82 26.55
N ALA A 133 -4.80 19.77 25.21
CA ALA A 133 -3.90 20.60 24.41
C ALA A 133 -4.17 22.11 24.59
N LYS A 134 -5.44 22.51 24.72
CA LYS A 134 -5.81 23.91 25.01
C LYS A 134 -5.33 24.34 26.39
N ILE A 135 -5.47 23.49 27.41
CA ILE A 135 -5.02 23.77 28.79
C ILE A 135 -3.50 23.93 28.85
N VAL A 136 -2.74 23.03 28.20
CA VAL A 136 -1.27 23.10 28.15
C VAL A 136 -0.80 24.36 27.43
N LYS A 137 -1.41 24.71 26.30
CA LYS A 137 -1.06 25.93 25.55
C LYS A 137 -1.37 27.20 26.36
N ALA A 138 -2.50 27.22 27.08
CA ALA A 138 -2.85 28.30 27.99
C ALA A 138 -1.84 28.42 29.15
N ALA A 139 -1.45 27.30 29.78
CA ALA A 139 -0.45 27.29 30.86
C ALA A 139 0.93 27.76 30.39
N CYS A 140 1.39 27.30 29.22
CA CYS A 140 2.68 27.68 28.64
C CYS A 140 2.71 29.16 28.23
N SER A 141 1.59 29.70 27.71
CA SER A 141 1.49 31.13 27.41
C SER A 141 1.62 31.99 28.67
N ARG A 142 1.05 31.58 29.81
CA ARG A 142 1.15 32.29 31.10
C ARG A 142 2.57 32.25 31.67
N LEU A 143 3.24 31.10 31.61
CA LEU A 143 4.64 30.93 32.03
C LEU A 143 5.58 31.80 31.19
N LYS A 144 5.37 31.88 29.87
CA LYS A 144 6.20 32.70 28.98
C LYS A 144 6.07 34.20 29.27
N HIS A 145 4.86 34.67 29.58
CA HIS A 145 4.63 36.06 30.00
C HIS A 145 5.30 36.38 31.35
N ALA A 146 5.20 35.48 32.33
CA ALA A 146 5.85 35.66 33.64
C ALA A 146 7.39 35.66 33.55
N ALA A 147 7.97 34.74 32.77
CA ALA A 147 9.40 34.66 32.55
C ALA A 147 9.96 35.94 31.87
N ARG A 148 9.20 36.52 30.93
CA ARG A 148 9.60 37.77 30.25
C ARG A 148 9.66 38.95 31.23
N HIS A 149 8.76 39.03 32.19
CA HIS A 149 8.77 40.07 33.23
C HIS A 149 9.95 39.95 34.19
N LEU A 150 10.31 38.72 34.57
CA LEU A 150 11.46 38.47 35.45
C LEU A 150 12.79 38.72 34.76
N LEU A 151 12.91 38.31 33.49
CA LEU A 151 14.11 38.57 32.69
C LEU A 151 14.35 40.06 32.45
N LEU A 152 13.30 40.85 32.18
CA LEU A 152 13.43 42.30 32.04
C LEU A 152 13.89 42.95 33.35
N HIS A 153 13.31 42.57 34.49
CA HIS A 153 13.76 43.06 35.81
C HIS A 153 15.22 42.72 36.11
N ALA A 154 15.65 41.49 35.80
CA ALA A 154 17.04 41.07 35.97
C ALA A 154 17.99 41.84 35.03
N TYR A 155 17.55 42.14 33.82
CA TYR A 155 18.33 42.90 32.84
C TYR A 155 18.51 44.35 33.29
N THR A 156 17.44 45.04 33.68
CA THR A 156 17.47 46.44 34.14
C THR A 156 18.38 46.61 35.35
N LYS A 157 18.33 45.67 36.31
CA LYS A 157 19.18 45.67 37.51
C LYS A 157 20.67 45.52 37.16
N ARG A 158 21.01 44.68 36.18
CA ARG A 158 22.41 44.51 35.71
C ARG A 158 22.94 45.72 34.95
N THR A 159 22.12 46.35 34.10
CA THR A 159 22.51 47.58 33.39
C THR A 159 22.72 48.75 34.34
N LEU A 160 21.87 48.93 35.36
CA LEU A 160 22.00 49.99 36.36
C LEU A 160 23.29 49.84 37.18
N LEU A 161 23.66 48.62 37.57
CA LEU A 161 24.91 48.35 38.28
C LEU A 161 26.15 48.69 37.44
N ARG A 162 26.09 48.45 36.12
CA ARG A 162 27.18 48.79 35.19
C ARG A 162 27.33 50.30 35.03
N TYR A 163 26.22 51.04 34.95
CA TYR A 163 26.22 52.50 34.83
C TYR A 163 26.72 53.18 36.11
N ASN A 164 26.28 52.70 37.28
CA ASN A 164 26.72 53.23 38.57
C ASN A 164 28.23 53.02 38.80
N LYS A 165 28.79 51.90 38.32
CA LYS A 165 30.23 51.62 38.38
C LYS A 165 31.08 52.49 37.45
N LEU A 166 30.47 53.11 36.43
CA LEU A 166 31.13 54.02 35.50
C LEU A 166 31.04 55.49 35.96
N LEU A 167 30.02 55.86 36.72
CA LEU A 167 29.80 57.22 37.26
C LEU A 167 30.60 57.53 38.53
N TYR A 168 31.04 56.50 39.28
CA TYR A 168 31.82 56.64 40.51
C TYR A 168 33.33 56.31 40.34
N LYS A 169 33.81 56.34 39.10
CA LYS A 169 35.24 56.36 38.78
C LYS A 169 35.67 57.79 38.49
#